data_AF-A0A961CH67-F1
#
_entry.id   AF-A0A961CH67-F1
#
_cell.length_a   1.000
_cell.length_b   1.000
_cell.length_c   1.000
_cell.angle_alpha   90.00
_cell.angle_beta   90.00
_cell.angle_gamma   90.00
#
_symmetry.space_group_name_H-M   'P 1'
#
loop_
_entity.id
_entity.type
_entity.pdbx_description
1 polymer ?
#
loop_
_entity_poly.entity_id
_entity_poly.type
_entity_poly.pdbx_seq_one_letter_code
_entity_poly.pdbx_strand_id
1 'polypeptide(L)'
;GSQALVASVAAEHDVAHVCIPAGTRNHFALDLGLDRDDVVGALDAYAGGYERRIDLATVNGRVFVNNVSLGVYAEIVQSPDYRDAKRQTTKTMLPDLLGPTAEPFDVHFDGPDGRRHDGAQVIQVSNNRYVLTSLTGFGTRARLDEGVLGIAAAHITRDTQVASFVALEATGRLDRFDGWREWTAPTFTVDSGAPVAAGVDGEALRLEPPLEFRSWPAAVRVRVPTHAPGRSPAATVEHRGILGTVTALLATAVGRSG
;
A
#
# COMPACT_ATOMS: atom_id res chain seq x y z
N GLY A 1 -7.54 8.21 0.30
CA GLY A 1 -8.28 9.48 0.24
C GLY A 1 -8.33 10.20 1.58
N SER A 2 -9.46 10.16 2.28
CA SER A 2 -9.77 11.07 3.41
C SER A 2 -8.74 11.10 4.56
N GLN A 3 -8.22 9.95 4.98
CA GLN A 3 -7.25 9.88 6.08
C GLN A 3 -5.97 10.67 5.78
N ALA A 4 -5.48 10.66 4.53
CA ALA A 4 -4.27 11.39 4.15
C ALA A 4 -4.44 12.92 4.21
N LEU A 5 -5.62 13.42 3.84
CA LEU A 5 -5.92 14.86 3.95
C LEU A 5 -5.94 15.31 5.41
N VAL A 6 -6.62 14.57 6.28
CA VAL A 6 -6.69 14.90 7.71
C VAL A 6 -5.33 14.77 8.37
N ALA A 7 -4.56 13.72 8.04
CA ALA A 7 -3.22 13.53 8.57
C ALA A 7 -2.25 14.63 8.11
N SER A 8 -2.36 15.11 6.87
CA SER A 8 -1.57 16.23 6.35
C SER A 8 -1.82 17.51 7.16
N VAL A 9 -3.09 17.86 7.38
CA VAL A 9 -3.46 19.05 8.17
C VAL A 9 -3.01 18.89 9.63
N ALA A 10 -3.15 17.68 10.19
CA ALA A 10 -2.72 17.40 11.54
C ALA A 10 -1.19 17.55 11.72
N ALA A 11 -0.42 17.08 10.74
CA ALA A 11 1.04 17.24 10.71
C ALA A 11 1.45 18.71 10.60
N GLU A 12 0.82 19.47 9.70
CA GLU A 12 1.11 20.90 9.48
C GLU A 12 0.89 21.74 10.74
N HIS A 13 -0.16 21.44 11.50
CA HIS A 13 -0.50 22.18 12.72
C HIS A 13 0.04 21.56 14.01
N ASP A 14 0.84 20.49 13.92
CA ASP A 14 1.32 19.70 15.08
C ASP A 14 0.18 19.40 16.08
N VAL A 15 -0.93 18.88 15.55
CA VAL A 15 -2.06 18.37 16.34
C VAL A 15 -2.16 16.85 16.17
N ALA A 16 -2.71 16.18 17.18
CA ALA A 16 -2.85 14.74 17.10
C ALA A 16 -3.99 14.33 16.17
N HIS A 17 -3.70 13.44 15.24
CA HIS A 17 -4.66 12.79 14.37
C HIS A 17 -5.36 11.62 15.10
N VAL A 18 -6.68 11.52 14.96
CA VAL A 18 -7.46 10.35 15.40
C VAL A 18 -8.03 9.67 14.16
N CYS A 19 -7.68 8.40 13.96
CA CYS A 19 -8.20 7.62 12.85
C CYS A 19 -9.54 6.99 13.22
N ILE A 20 -10.60 7.38 12.52
CA ILE A 20 -11.94 6.78 12.67
C ILE A 20 -12.21 5.82 11.49
N PRO A 21 -12.44 4.51 11.75
CA PRO A 21 -12.61 3.50 10.71
C PRO A 21 -14.02 3.52 10.08
N ALA A 22 -14.46 4.66 9.55
CA ALA A 22 -15.79 4.80 8.93
C ALA A 22 -15.82 4.44 7.43
N GLY A 23 -14.70 4.02 6.84
CA GLY A 23 -14.59 3.67 5.42
C GLY A 23 -14.73 2.17 5.15
N THR A 24 -14.80 1.78 3.89
CA THR A 24 -15.00 0.36 3.51
C THR A 24 -13.75 -0.52 3.71
N ARG A 25 -12.54 0.06 3.68
CA ARG A 25 -11.29 -0.72 3.76
C ARG A 25 -10.55 -0.54 5.09
N ASN A 26 -10.57 0.66 5.66
CA ASN A 26 -9.94 1.03 6.94
C ASN A 26 -8.54 0.47 7.16
N HIS A 27 -7.71 0.44 6.10
CA HIS A 27 -6.43 -0.25 6.16
C HIS A 27 -5.45 0.44 7.11
N PHE A 28 -5.40 1.77 7.07
CA PHE A 28 -4.61 2.55 8.00
C PHE A 28 -5.04 2.33 9.46
N ALA A 29 -6.34 2.16 9.73
CA ALA A 29 -6.84 1.84 11.07
C ALA A 29 -6.35 0.45 11.54
N LEU A 30 -6.35 -0.54 10.63
CA LEU A 30 -5.80 -1.87 10.92
C LEU A 30 -4.31 -1.82 11.25
N ASP A 31 -3.51 -1.07 10.50
CA ASP A 31 -2.08 -0.90 10.76
C ASP A 31 -1.81 -0.13 12.07
N LEU A 32 -2.73 0.77 12.44
CA LEU A 32 -2.70 1.44 13.74
C LEU A 32 -3.02 0.48 14.90
N GLY A 33 -3.57 -0.69 14.61
CA GLY A 33 -4.03 -1.67 15.60
C GLY A 33 -5.43 -1.37 16.13
N LEU A 34 -6.26 -0.66 15.36
CA LEU A 34 -7.67 -0.42 15.67
C LEU A 34 -8.53 -1.59 15.17
N ASP A 35 -9.60 -1.88 15.89
CA ASP A 35 -10.69 -2.70 15.34
C ASP A 35 -11.43 -1.88 14.27
N ARG A 36 -11.54 -2.44 13.07
CA ARG A 36 -12.18 -1.76 11.92
C ARG A 36 -13.70 -1.75 12.02
N ASP A 37 -14.26 -2.65 12.82
CA ASP A 37 -15.70 -2.80 12.98
C ASP A 37 -16.21 -2.00 14.20
N ASP A 38 -15.31 -1.49 15.04
CA ASP A 38 -15.64 -0.67 16.21
C ASP A 38 -15.36 0.83 15.98
N VAL A 39 -16.24 1.46 15.20
CA VAL A 39 -16.18 2.92 14.95
C VAL A 39 -16.36 3.73 16.22
N VAL A 40 -17.21 3.28 17.15
CA VAL A 40 -17.53 4.01 18.38
C VAL A 40 -16.35 3.95 19.34
N GLY A 41 -15.75 2.78 19.56
CA GLY A 41 -14.58 2.63 20.41
C GLY A 41 -13.35 3.39 19.89
N ALA A 42 -13.23 3.60 18.57
CA ALA A 42 -12.19 4.47 18.01
C ALA A 42 -12.30 5.94 18.50
N LEU A 43 -13.51 6.42 18.84
CA LEU A 43 -13.72 7.78 19.36
C LEU A 43 -13.12 7.98 20.75
N ASP A 44 -12.91 6.91 21.53
CA ASP A 44 -12.32 7.00 22.87
C ASP A 44 -10.88 7.55 22.84
N ALA A 45 -10.23 7.52 21.67
CA ALA A 45 -8.95 8.18 21.43
C ALA A 45 -8.98 9.67 21.79
N TYR A 46 -10.13 10.35 21.64
CA TYR A 46 -10.29 11.76 22.04
C TYR A 46 -10.27 11.94 23.57
N ALA A 47 -10.88 11.02 24.31
CA ALA A 47 -11.13 11.16 25.75
C ALA A 47 -9.96 10.66 26.63
N GLY A 48 -9.08 9.80 26.11
CA GLY A 48 -7.98 9.24 26.91
C GLY A 48 -6.97 8.40 26.14
N GLY A 49 -6.94 8.50 24.81
CA GLY A 49 -6.00 7.74 23.98
C GLY A 49 -4.54 8.09 24.26
N TYR A 50 -3.67 7.11 24.09
CA TYR A 50 -2.22 7.33 24.13
C TYR A 50 -1.73 7.84 22.78
N GLU A 51 -0.62 8.57 22.80
CA GLU A 51 -0.01 9.15 21.60
C GLU A 51 1.21 8.38 21.14
N ARG A 52 1.38 8.30 19.81
CA ARG A 52 2.64 7.93 19.16
C ARG A 52 2.86 8.75 17.91
N ARG A 53 4.11 8.91 17.49
CA ARG A 53 4.44 9.45 16.17
C ARG A 53 4.48 8.32 15.14
N ILE A 54 4.01 8.62 13.95
CA ILE A 54 4.13 7.76 12.78
C ILE A 54 4.66 8.58 11.62
N ASP A 55 5.15 7.88 10.61
CA ASP A 55 5.59 8.46 9.36
C ASP A 55 4.39 8.75 8.45
N LEU A 56 4.57 9.74 7.60
CA LEU A 56 3.79 9.95 6.40
C LEU A 56 4.68 9.72 5.19
N ALA A 57 4.10 9.64 4.01
CA ALA A 57 4.86 9.69 2.77
C ALA A 57 4.23 10.68 1.80
N THR A 58 5.02 11.14 0.85
CA THR A 58 4.57 12.09 -0.17
C THR A 58 4.93 11.62 -1.57
N VAL A 59 4.09 11.97 -2.54
CA VAL A 59 4.40 11.93 -3.98
C VAL A 59 4.12 13.32 -4.55
N ASN A 60 5.12 13.99 -5.13
CA ASN A 60 5.00 15.37 -5.64
C ASN A 60 4.35 16.32 -4.62
N GLY A 61 4.75 16.20 -3.35
CA GLY A 61 4.20 16.99 -2.23
C GLY A 61 2.81 16.56 -1.73
N ARG A 62 2.10 15.66 -2.42
CA ARG A 62 0.83 15.09 -1.95
C ARG A 62 1.07 13.99 -0.93
N VAL A 63 0.51 14.15 0.26
CA VAL A 63 0.56 13.13 1.34
C VAL A 63 -0.26 11.89 0.96
N PHE A 64 0.31 10.72 1.27
CA PHE A 64 -0.41 9.45 1.32
C PHE A 64 -0.03 8.69 2.60
N VAL A 65 -1.00 7.95 3.18
CA VAL A 65 -0.82 7.23 4.43
C VAL A 65 -0.60 5.73 4.24
N ASN A 66 -0.97 5.15 3.09
CA ASN A 66 -0.79 3.73 2.79
C ASN A 66 0.17 3.52 1.63
N ASN A 67 -0.28 3.79 0.40
CA ASN A 67 0.49 3.48 -0.80
C ASN A 67 0.02 4.27 -2.04
N VAL A 68 0.91 4.28 -3.02
CA VAL A 68 0.69 4.69 -4.39
C VAL A 68 0.97 3.51 -5.29
N SER A 69 0.07 3.27 -6.23
CA SER A 69 0.20 2.23 -7.25
C SER A 69 0.27 2.87 -8.63
N LEU A 70 1.20 2.41 -9.47
CA LEU A 70 1.39 2.84 -10.86
C LEU A 70 1.27 1.63 -11.79
N GLY A 71 1.01 1.89 -13.07
CA GLY A 71 0.87 0.86 -14.09
C GLY A 71 -0.51 0.20 -14.09
N VAL A 72 -0.56 -1.09 -14.42
CA VAL A 72 -1.80 -1.88 -14.61
C VAL A 72 -2.81 -1.69 -13.48
N TYR A 73 -2.35 -1.65 -12.23
CA TYR A 73 -3.24 -1.50 -11.08
C TYR A 73 -3.92 -0.13 -11.06
N ALA A 74 -3.21 0.94 -11.43
CA ALA A 74 -3.77 2.28 -11.48
C ALA A 74 -4.87 2.38 -12.54
N GLU A 75 -4.66 1.78 -13.71
CA GLU A 75 -5.65 1.77 -14.79
C GLU A 75 -6.91 0.96 -14.41
N ILE A 76 -6.71 -0.19 -13.77
CA ILE A 76 -7.84 -1.02 -13.28
C ILE A 76 -8.64 -0.26 -12.22
N VAL A 77 -8.00 0.44 -11.28
CA VAL A 77 -8.70 1.22 -10.25
C VAL A 77 -9.37 2.47 -10.82
N GLN A 78 -8.85 3.03 -11.90
CA GLN A 78 -9.44 4.15 -12.64
C GLN A 78 -10.71 3.76 -13.41
N SER A 79 -10.92 2.47 -13.69
CA SER A 79 -12.12 2.01 -14.37
C SER A 79 -13.39 2.36 -13.56
N PRO A 80 -14.39 3.02 -14.19
CA PRO A 80 -15.67 3.30 -13.55
C PRO A 80 -16.34 2.05 -12.97
N ASP A 81 -16.16 0.91 -13.64
CA ASP A 81 -16.78 -0.37 -13.29
C ASP A 81 -16.09 -1.05 -12.09
N TYR A 82 -14.87 -0.64 -11.75
CA TYR A 82 -14.08 -1.30 -10.70
C TYR A 82 -14.74 -1.21 -9.33
N ARG A 83 -15.44 -0.12 -9.02
CA ARG A 83 -16.10 0.04 -7.71
C ARG A 83 -17.16 -1.03 -7.47
N ASP A 84 -17.95 -1.31 -8.51
CA ASP A 84 -19.11 -2.20 -8.44
C ASP A 84 -18.76 -3.64 -8.80
N ALA A 85 -17.70 -3.86 -9.60
CA ALA A 85 -17.40 -5.17 -10.19
C ALA A 85 -15.90 -5.55 -10.17
N LYS A 86 -15.15 -5.17 -9.12
CA LYS A 86 -13.71 -5.42 -8.93
C LYS A 86 -13.12 -6.65 -9.64
N ARG A 87 -13.56 -7.86 -9.27
CA ARG A 87 -13.02 -9.12 -9.83
C ARG A 87 -13.26 -9.24 -11.33
N GLN A 88 -14.43 -8.80 -11.80
CA GLN A 88 -14.79 -8.87 -13.21
C GLN A 88 -14.02 -7.82 -14.00
N THR A 89 -13.95 -6.58 -13.53
CA THR A 89 -13.18 -5.49 -14.15
C THR A 89 -11.70 -5.85 -14.26
N THR A 90 -11.10 -6.38 -13.19
CA THR A 90 -9.71 -6.88 -13.23
C THR A 90 -9.55 -7.98 -14.28
N LYS A 91 -10.42 -9.00 -14.31
CA LYS A 91 -10.34 -10.08 -15.31
C LYS A 91 -10.48 -9.59 -16.74
N THR A 92 -11.32 -8.58 -16.98
CA THR A 92 -11.58 -8.04 -18.31
C THR A 92 -10.42 -7.17 -18.80
N MET A 93 -9.83 -6.33 -17.95
CA MET A 93 -8.79 -5.39 -18.37
C MET A 93 -7.38 -5.99 -18.36
N LEU A 94 -7.11 -6.96 -17.49
CA LEU A 94 -5.77 -7.51 -17.31
C LEU A 94 -5.13 -8.06 -18.61
N PRO A 95 -5.87 -8.76 -19.51
CA PRO A 95 -5.32 -9.21 -20.79
C PRO A 95 -4.88 -8.07 -21.71
N ASP A 96 -5.61 -6.95 -21.75
CA ASP A 96 -5.26 -5.81 -22.61
C ASP A 96 -4.07 -5.03 -22.05
N LEU A 97 -3.93 -4.99 -20.73
CA LEU A 97 -2.87 -4.24 -20.03
C LEU A 97 -1.56 -5.01 -19.87
N LEU A 98 -1.60 -6.34 -19.95
CA LEU A 98 -0.43 -7.20 -19.76
C LEU A 98 -0.19 -8.16 -20.94
N GLY A 99 -1.08 -8.20 -21.93
CA GLY A 99 -1.01 -9.15 -23.04
C GLY A 99 0.06 -8.83 -24.09
N PRO A 100 0.15 -9.67 -25.15
CA PRO A 100 1.18 -9.59 -26.19
C PRO A 100 1.30 -8.26 -26.92
N THR A 101 0.19 -7.54 -26.99
CA THR A 101 0.07 -6.28 -27.70
C THR A 101 0.03 -5.08 -26.76
N ALA A 102 0.22 -5.30 -25.46
CA ALA A 102 0.27 -4.23 -24.48
C ALA A 102 1.58 -3.47 -24.63
N GLU A 103 1.48 -2.16 -24.88
CA GLU A 103 2.63 -1.28 -24.83
C GLU A 103 3.18 -1.23 -23.40
N PRO A 104 4.50 -1.33 -23.18
CA PRO A 104 5.10 -1.11 -21.87
C PRO A 104 4.69 0.25 -21.33
N PHE A 105 4.44 0.33 -20.02
CA PHE A 105 4.18 1.60 -19.37
C PHE A 105 5.40 2.49 -19.49
N ASP A 106 5.21 3.72 -19.94
CA ASP A 106 6.27 4.74 -20.02
C ASP A 106 6.67 5.21 -18.62
N VAL A 107 7.38 4.35 -17.88
CA VAL A 107 7.89 4.61 -16.55
C VAL A 107 9.33 4.17 -16.45
N HIS A 108 10.14 5.02 -15.84
CA HIS A 108 11.58 4.83 -15.76
C HIS A 108 12.09 5.14 -14.34
N PHE A 109 12.89 4.26 -13.76
CA PHE A 109 13.40 4.44 -12.41
C PHE A 109 14.72 3.71 -12.19
N ASP A 110 15.44 4.08 -11.13
CA ASP A 110 16.65 3.37 -10.73
C ASP A 110 16.33 2.33 -9.65
N GLY A 111 16.78 1.11 -9.90
CA GLY A 111 16.61 -0.02 -8.99
C GLY A 111 17.55 0.07 -7.77
N PRO A 112 17.40 -0.84 -6.79
CA PRO A 112 18.26 -0.87 -5.61
C PRO A 112 19.73 -1.19 -5.93
N ASP A 113 20.01 -1.73 -7.11
CA ASP A 113 21.35 -1.99 -7.64
C ASP A 113 21.92 -0.82 -8.47
N GLY A 114 21.21 0.31 -8.52
CA GLY A 114 21.57 1.50 -9.30
C GLY A 114 21.37 1.35 -10.81
N ARG A 115 20.74 0.27 -11.28
CA ARG A 115 20.45 0.09 -12.70
C ARG A 115 19.16 0.82 -13.07
N ARG A 116 19.18 1.43 -14.25
CA ARG A 116 17.97 1.99 -14.86
C ARG A 116 17.04 0.85 -15.29
N HIS A 117 15.78 0.98 -14.92
CA HIS A 117 14.68 0.13 -15.37
C HIS A 117 13.70 0.96 -16.17
N ASP A 118 13.32 0.42 -17.33
CA ASP A 118 12.35 1.01 -18.25
C ASP A 118 11.17 0.04 -18.39
N GLY A 119 9.95 0.54 -18.44
CA GLY A 119 8.81 -0.28 -18.87
C GLY A 119 8.17 -1.16 -17.81
N ALA A 120 8.25 -0.84 -16.51
CA ALA A 120 7.64 -1.68 -15.47
C ALA A 120 6.10 -1.63 -15.48
N GLN A 121 5.48 -2.82 -15.50
CA GLN A 121 4.03 -2.98 -15.61
C GLN A 121 3.31 -2.74 -14.28
N VAL A 122 4.01 -2.95 -13.16
CA VAL A 122 3.48 -2.69 -11.82
C VAL A 122 4.58 -2.03 -10.99
N ILE A 123 4.27 -0.88 -10.40
CA ILE A 123 5.08 -0.26 -9.36
C ILE A 123 4.17 0.05 -8.17
N GLN A 124 4.56 -0.36 -6.98
CA GLN A 124 3.88 -0.04 -5.73
C GLN A 124 4.88 0.64 -4.79
N VAL A 125 4.52 1.83 -4.32
CA VAL A 125 5.29 2.60 -3.35
C VAL A 125 4.44 2.76 -2.11
N SER A 126 4.94 2.38 -0.94
CA SER A 126 4.21 2.35 0.31
C SER A 126 4.88 3.17 1.40
N ASN A 127 4.09 3.72 2.32
CA ASN A 127 4.60 4.38 3.52
C ASN A 127 4.96 3.32 4.55
N ASN A 128 6.24 3.04 4.74
CA ASN A 128 6.80 1.87 5.44
C ASN A 128 6.53 0.53 4.74
N ARG A 129 7.28 -0.51 5.15
CA ARG A 129 7.28 -1.78 4.45
C ARG A 129 5.98 -2.55 4.66
N TYR A 130 5.34 -2.91 3.56
CA TYR A 130 4.25 -3.87 3.56
C TYR A 130 4.79 -5.29 3.70
N VAL A 131 4.14 -6.11 4.52
CA VAL A 131 4.25 -7.57 4.43
C VAL A 131 3.37 -8.02 3.28
N LEU A 132 3.92 -8.01 2.07
CA LEU A 132 3.21 -8.36 0.84
C LEU A 132 3.14 -9.88 0.69
N THR A 133 1.96 -10.46 0.95
CA THR A 133 1.67 -11.82 0.50
C THR A 133 1.01 -11.82 -0.87
N SER A 134 0.12 -10.86 -1.20
CA SER A 134 -0.37 -10.67 -2.58
C SER A 134 -0.65 -9.20 -2.91
N LEU A 135 -0.87 -8.90 -4.20
CA LEU A 135 -1.23 -7.54 -4.66
C LEU A 135 -2.70 -7.21 -4.41
N THR A 136 -3.57 -8.22 -4.39
CA THR A 136 -5.00 -8.09 -4.07
C THR A 136 -5.31 -8.22 -2.58
N GLY A 137 -4.51 -9.00 -1.86
CA GLY A 137 -4.55 -9.17 -0.41
C GLY A 137 -3.65 -8.12 0.22
N PHE A 138 -4.24 -6.96 0.47
CA PHE A 138 -3.59 -5.79 1.05
C PHE A 138 -2.70 -6.21 2.23
N GLY A 139 -1.39 -6.28 1.99
CA GLY A 139 -0.42 -6.58 3.03
C GLY A 139 -0.55 -5.59 4.18
N THR A 140 -0.29 -6.00 5.41
CA THR A 140 -0.29 -5.06 6.54
C THR A 140 1.14 -4.64 6.83
N ARG A 141 1.29 -3.49 7.49
CA ARG A 141 2.61 -2.99 7.89
C ARG A 141 2.84 -3.34 9.34
N ALA A 142 3.97 -3.98 9.62
CA ALA A 142 4.35 -4.29 11.00
C ALA A 142 4.69 -3.00 11.79
N ARG A 143 5.22 -2.00 11.08
CA ARG A 143 5.67 -0.72 11.64
C ARG A 143 5.18 0.44 10.77
N LEU A 144 4.99 1.60 11.42
CA LEU A 144 4.56 2.84 10.78
C LEU A 144 5.57 3.97 11.03
N ASP A 145 6.76 3.63 11.48
CA ASP A 145 7.77 4.50 12.07
C ASP A 145 9.19 4.03 11.70
N GLU A 146 9.36 3.50 10.48
CA GLU A 146 10.65 3.01 9.98
C GLU A 146 11.43 4.08 9.18
N GLY A 147 10.76 5.18 8.80
CA GLY A 147 11.36 6.28 8.06
C GLY A 147 11.72 5.94 6.62
N VAL A 148 11.07 4.92 6.04
CA VAL A 148 11.33 4.45 4.68
C VAL A 148 10.06 4.29 3.86
N LEU A 149 10.23 4.30 2.54
CA LEU A 149 9.24 3.80 1.60
C LEU A 149 9.46 2.30 1.42
N GLY A 150 8.38 1.52 1.36
CA GLY A 150 8.43 0.16 0.82
C GLY A 150 8.16 0.19 -0.68
N ILE A 151 9.06 -0.33 -1.50
CA ILE A 151 8.98 -0.24 -2.96
C ILE A 151 8.96 -1.65 -3.54
N ALA A 152 8.00 -1.91 -4.40
CA ALA A 152 7.89 -3.15 -5.16
C ALA A 152 7.65 -2.85 -6.64
N ALA A 153 8.36 -3.56 -7.51
CA ALA A 153 8.20 -3.43 -8.95
C ALA A 153 8.17 -4.80 -9.61
N ALA A 154 7.31 -4.95 -10.62
CA ALA A 154 7.25 -6.13 -11.47
C ALA A 154 7.49 -5.75 -12.93
N HIS A 155 8.48 -6.42 -13.54
CA HIS A 155 8.73 -6.33 -14.96
C HIS A 155 8.25 -7.61 -15.66
N ILE A 156 7.28 -7.45 -16.55
CA ILE A 156 6.58 -8.50 -17.28
C ILE A 156 6.83 -8.23 -18.77
N THR A 157 7.83 -8.90 -19.34
CA THR A 157 8.29 -8.66 -20.72
C THR A 157 7.71 -9.61 -21.76
N ARG A 158 7.00 -10.66 -21.32
CA ARG A 158 6.49 -11.72 -22.18
C ARG A 158 5.15 -12.23 -21.67
N ASP A 159 4.26 -12.64 -22.56
CA ASP A 159 2.92 -13.14 -22.22
C ASP A 159 2.96 -14.36 -21.31
N THR A 160 3.95 -15.22 -21.50
CA THR A 160 4.15 -16.40 -20.65
C THR A 160 4.44 -16.02 -19.20
N GLN A 161 4.99 -14.83 -18.96
CA GLN A 161 5.21 -14.30 -17.62
C GLN A 161 3.93 -13.78 -16.98
N VAL A 162 2.92 -13.36 -17.76
CA VAL A 162 1.63 -12.88 -17.23
C VAL A 162 0.90 -14.00 -16.50
N ALA A 163 0.79 -15.17 -17.13
CA ALA A 163 0.14 -16.33 -16.52
C ALA A 163 0.87 -16.77 -15.23
N SER A 164 2.21 -16.76 -15.27
CA SER A 164 3.04 -17.06 -14.09
C SER A 164 2.83 -16.01 -12.99
N PHE A 165 2.84 -14.72 -13.33
CA PHE A 165 2.61 -13.62 -12.40
C PHE A 165 1.25 -13.73 -11.73
N VAL A 166 0.18 -13.95 -12.49
CA VAL A 166 -1.19 -14.14 -11.96
C VAL A 166 -1.28 -15.37 -11.06
N ALA A 167 -0.66 -16.50 -11.44
CA ALA A 167 -0.66 -17.71 -10.62
C ALA A 167 0.11 -17.53 -9.30
N LEU A 168 1.26 -16.84 -9.35
CA LEU A 168 2.06 -16.51 -8.17
C LEU A 168 1.34 -15.50 -7.29
N GLU A 169 0.66 -14.51 -7.85
CA GLU A 169 -0.17 -13.55 -7.11
C GLU A 169 -1.31 -14.25 -6.37
N ALA A 170 -2.04 -15.14 -7.05
CA ALA A 170 -3.15 -15.88 -6.48
C ALA A 170 -2.74 -16.85 -5.35
N THR A 171 -1.50 -17.33 -5.36
CA THR A 171 -0.93 -18.20 -4.32
C THR A 171 -0.11 -17.45 -3.27
N GLY A 172 0.00 -16.14 -3.42
CA GLY A 172 0.74 -15.26 -2.53
C GLY A 172 2.27 -15.45 -2.56
N ARG A 173 2.81 -15.76 -3.74
CA ARG A 173 4.20 -16.15 -4.01
C ARG A 173 4.90 -15.24 -5.02
N LEU A 174 4.54 -13.96 -5.03
CA LEU A 174 5.15 -12.98 -5.93
C LEU A 174 6.67 -12.84 -5.73
N ASP A 175 7.16 -13.17 -4.53
CA ASP A 175 8.59 -13.32 -4.22
C ASP A 175 9.35 -14.25 -5.18
N ARG A 176 8.65 -15.20 -5.81
CA ARG A 176 9.22 -16.18 -6.75
C ARG A 176 9.16 -15.74 -8.21
N PHE A 177 8.53 -14.62 -8.53
CA PHE A 177 8.44 -14.17 -9.90
C PHE A 177 9.79 -13.54 -10.32
N ASP A 178 10.41 -14.03 -11.39
CA ASP A 178 11.76 -13.60 -11.80
C ASP A 178 11.86 -12.08 -12.06
N GLY A 179 10.76 -11.47 -12.50
CA GLY A 179 10.64 -10.02 -12.73
C GLY A 179 10.26 -9.21 -11.50
N TRP A 180 10.10 -9.82 -10.33
CA TRP A 180 9.72 -9.16 -9.08
C TRP A 180 10.94 -8.60 -8.35
N ARG A 181 10.82 -7.37 -7.87
CA ARG A 181 11.83 -6.70 -7.04
C ARG A 181 11.11 -6.01 -5.88
N GLU A 182 11.67 -6.12 -4.69
CA GLU A 182 11.22 -5.43 -3.49
C GLU A 182 12.43 -4.85 -2.75
N TRP A 183 12.35 -3.59 -2.34
CA TRP A 183 13.36 -2.92 -1.54
C TRP A 183 12.76 -1.78 -0.71
N THR A 184 13.59 -1.14 0.09
CA THR A 184 13.21 0.06 0.84
C THR A 184 14.17 1.20 0.55
N ALA A 185 13.67 2.44 0.58
CA ALA A 185 14.48 3.64 0.44
C ALA A 185 13.75 4.84 1.07
N PRO A 186 14.46 5.87 1.58
CA PRO A 186 13.81 7.08 2.08
C PRO A 186 13.20 7.94 0.96
N THR A 187 13.70 7.81 -0.27
CA THR A 187 13.23 8.51 -1.46
C THR A 187 13.22 7.58 -2.66
N PHE A 188 12.33 7.83 -3.61
CA PHE A 188 12.25 7.10 -4.87
C PHE A 188 11.71 8.01 -5.96
N THR A 189 12.26 7.93 -7.17
CA THR A 189 11.82 8.78 -8.28
C THR A 189 11.43 7.91 -9.46
N VAL A 190 10.28 8.20 -10.05
CA VAL A 190 9.83 7.59 -11.32
C VAL A 190 9.67 8.70 -12.35
N ASP A 191 10.37 8.57 -13.47
CA ASP A 191 10.28 9.47 -14.61
C ASP A 191 9.36 8.89 -15.69
N SER A 192 8.84 9.74 -16.57
CA SER A 192 7.93 9.40 -17.68
C SER A 192 7.90 10.56 -18.67
N GLY A 193 7.65 10.27 -19.95
CA GLY A 193 7.41 11.29 -20.97
C GLY A 193 6.03 11.93 -20.91
N ALA A 194 5.10 11.39 -20.11
CA ALA A 194 3.71 11.86 -20.03
C ALA A 194 3.11 11.71 -18.61
N PRO A 195 1.96 12.35 -18.31
CA PRO A 195 1.29 12.19 -17.03
C PRO A 195 0.93 10.72 -16.72
N VAL A 196 1.37 10.23 -15.56
CA VAL A 196 1.26 8.82 -15.17
C VAL A 196 -0.04 8.59 -14.38
N ALA A 197 -0.80 7.57 -14.78
CA ALA A 197 -1.95 7.09 -14.01
C ALA A 197 -1.48 6.50 -12.67
N ALA A 198 -2.08 6.98 -11.57
CA ALA A 198 -1.73 6.55 -10.22
C ALA A 198 -2.98 6.27 -9.37
N GLY A 199 -2.91 5.25 -8.53
CA GLY A 199 -3.84 5.03 -7.43
C GLY A 199 -3.20 5.44 -6.11
N VAL A 200 -3.52 6.64 -5.61
CA VAL A 200 -2.98 7.21 -4.35
C VAL A 200 -3.97 6.95 -3.22
N ASP A 201 -3.61 6.08 -2.27
CA ASP A 201 -4.51 5.63 -1.19
C ASP A 201 -5.90 5.18 -1.69
N GLY A 202 -5.91 4.51 -2.85
CA GLY A 202 -7.11 4.03 -3.52
C GLY A 202 -7.89 5.09 -4.31
N GLU A 203 -7.41 6.33 -4.38
CA GLU A 203 -7.96 7.39 -5.23
C GLU A 203 -7.22 7.43 -6.56
N ALA A 204 -7.99 7.43 -7.64
CA ALA A 204 -7.49 7.49 -9.02
C ALA A 204 -7.10 8.91 -9.40
N LEU A 205 -5.84 9.13 -9.76
CA LEU A 205 -5.26 10.42 -10.15
C LEU A 205 -4.33 10.26 -11.37
N ARG A 206 -4.01 11.38 -12.03
CA ARG A 206 -2.86 11.48 -12.94
C ARG A 206 -1.83 12.39 -12.30
N LEU A 207 -0.57 11.97 -12.27
CA LEU A 207 0.55 12.70 -11.67
C LEU A 207 1.52 13.14 -12.76
N GLU A 208 1.98 14.39 -12.66
CA GLU A 208 2.98 14.94 -13.57
C GLU A 208 4.38 14.39 -13.23
N PRO A 209 5.14 13.87 -14.21
CA PRO A 209 6.51 13.45 -13.98
C PRO A 209 7.47 14.65 -13.78
N PRO A 210 8.60 14.45 -13.08
CA PRO A 210 8.95 13.23 -12.36
C PRO A 210 8.07 13.02 -11.12
N LEU A 211 7.70 11.78 -10.84
CA LEU A 211 7.03 11.38 -9.60
C LEU A 211 8.08 11.23 -8.50
N GLU A 212 8.17 12.22 -7.62
CA GLU A 212 9.10 12.27 -6.49
C GLU A 212 8.45 11.74 -5.22
N PHE A 213 8.83 10.53 -4.83
CA PHE A 213 8.39 9.91 -3.59
C PHE A 213 9.38 10.18 -2.45
N ARG A 214 8.84 10.48 -1.26
CA ARG A 214 9.66 10.72 -0.07
C ARG A 214 8.94 10.23 1.18
N SER A 215 9.66 9.49 2.03
CA SER A 215 9.24 9.21 3.40
C SER A 215 9.41 10.47 4.25
N TRP A 216 8.42 10.72 5.12
CA TRP A 216 8.42 11.79 6.10
C TRP A 216 8.38 11.17 7.50
N PRO A 217 9.55 10.93 8.11
CA PRO A 217 9.64 10.22 9.37
C PRO A 217 9.01 11.01 10.53
N ALA A 218 8.30 10.30 11.43
CA ALA A 218 7.69 10.83 12.64
C ALA A 218 6.82 12.10 12.42
N ALA A 219 6.23 12.21 11.23
CA ALA A 219 5.54 13.39 10.71
C ALA A 219 4.31 13.80 11.54
N VAL A 220 3.52 12.84 12.01
CA VAL A 220 2.24 13.13 12.65
C VAL A 220 2.10 12.38 13.96
N ARG A 221 1.57 13.07 14.98
CA ARG A 221 1.12 12.43 16.22
C ARG A 221 -0.22 11.77 15.96
N VAL A 222 -0.39 10.53 16.39
CA VAL A 222 -1.65 9.79 16.32
C VAL A 222 -2.07 9.39 17.72
N ARG A 223 -3.36 9.60 18.02
CA ARG A 223 -4.01 9.12 19.24
C ARG A 223 -4.73 7.81 18.97
N VAL A 224 -4.49 6.83 19.83
CA VAL A 224 -5.07 5.49 19.75
C VAL A 224 -5.77 5.19 21.08
N PRO A 225 -6.99 4.62 21.08
CA PRO A 225 -7.67 4.23 22.31
C PRO A 225 -6.82 3.24 23.13
N THR A 226 -6.87 3.31 24.45
CA THR A 226 -6.07 2.43 25.33
C THR A 226 -6.51 0.97 25.30
N HIS A 227 -7.74 0.69 24.86
CA HIS A 227 -8.26 -0.67 24.70
C HIS A 227 -7.88 -1.29 23.35
N ALA A 228 -7.41 -0.49 22.40
CA ALA A 228 -6.99 -0.99 21.11
C ALA A 228 -5.64 -1.71 21.26
N PRO A 229 -5.42 -2.83 20.55
CA PRO A 229 -4.14 -3.53 20.51
C PRO A 229 -2.94 -2.63 20.21
N GLY A 230 -3.16 -1.55 19.43
CA GLY A 230 -2.15 -0.53 19.19
C GLY A 230 -0.99 -0.97 18.28
N ARG A 231 -1.07 -2.19 17.77
CA ARG A 231 -0.12 -2.83 16.87
C ARG A 231 -0.87 -3.53 15.75
N SER A 232 -0.32 -3.45 14.56
CA SER A 232 -0.82 -4.18 13.40
C SER A 232 -0.73 -5.70 13.60
N PRO A 233 -1.65 -6.51 13.02
CA PRO A 233 -1.50 -7.96 12.97
C PRO A 233 -0.14 -8.41 12.40
N ALA A 234 0.43 -7.69 11.42
CA ALA A 234 1.76 -8.00 10.87
C ALA A 234 2.88 -7.90 11.90
N ALA A 235 2.78 -7.00 12.89
CA ALA A 235 3.77 -6.90 13.95
C ALA A 235 3.82 -8.18 14.80
N THR A 236 2.68 -8.85 14.97
CA THR A 236 2.60 -10.12 15.70
C THR A 236 3.25 -11.28 14.93
N VAL A 237 3.20 -11.21 13.58
CA VAL A 237 3.79 -12.21 12.68
C VAL A 237 5.31 -12.11 12.66
N GLU A 238 5.87 -10.90 12.54
CA GLU A 238 7.33 -10.70 12.58
C GLU A 238 7.97 -11.22 13.87
N HIS A 239 7.29 -11.09 15.01
CA HIS A 239 7.78 -11.57 16.30
C HIS A 239 7.74 -13.09 16.50
N ARG A 240 6.97 -13.86 15.71
CA ARG A 240 6.76 -15.30 15.95
C ARG A 240 7.50 -16.25 15.01
N GLY A 241 8.17 -15.74 13.97
CA GLY A 241 8.76 -16.58 12.92
C GLY A 241 7.71 -17.38 12.14
N ILE A 242 8.14 -18.08 11.08
CA ILE A 242 7.30 -18.71 10.04
C ILE A 242 6.17 -19.61 10.60
N LEU A 243 6.40 -20.29 11.73
CA LEU A 243 5.42 -21.19 12.34
C LEU A 243 4.27 -20.43 13.05
N GLY A 244 4.51 -19.22 13.57
CA GLY A 244 3.46 -18.40 14.19
C GLY A 244 2.56 -17.67 13.20
N THR A 245 3.06 -17.45 11.97
CA THR A 245 2.34 -16.82 10.86
C THR A 245 1.12 -17.63 10.42
N VAL A 246 1.25 -18.96 10.38
CA VAL A 246 0.18 -19.88 9.94
C VAL A 246 -0.99 -19.87 10.93
N THR A 247 -0.69 -19.84 12.23
CA THR A 247 -1.73 -19.84 13.27
C THR A 247 -2.48 -18.51 13.35
N ALA A 248 -1.78 -17.39 13.12
CA ALA A 248 -2.40 -16.06 13.12
C ALA A 248 -3.35 -15.86 11.92
N LEU A 249 -2.94 -16.28 10.71
CA LEU A 249 -3.78 -16.22 9.51
C LEU A 249 -5.03 -17.09 9.63
N LEU A 250 -4.94 -18.26 10.26
CA LEU A 250 -6.10 -19.13 10.52
C LEU A 250 -7.07 -18.52 11.55
N ALA A 251 -6.58 -17.80 12.55
CA ALA A 251 -7.43 -17.12 13.53
C ALA A 251 -8.21 -15.95 12.90
N THR A 252 -7.58 -15.18 12.01
CA THR A 252 -8.23 -14.08 11.28
C THR A 252 -9.28 -14.58 10.28
N ALA A 253 -9.13 -15.79 9.72
CA ALA A 253 -10.11 -16.40 8.82
C ALA A 253 -11.33 -16.99 9.53
N VAL A 254 -11.25 -17.28 10.83
CA VAL A 254 -12.30 -17.98 11.59
C VAL A 254 -13.12 -17.03 12.49
N GLY A 255 -12.82 -15.72 12.48
CA GLY A 255 -13.65 -14.73 13.19
C GLY A 255 -13.75 -14.97 14.70
N ARG A 256 -12.67 -15.47 15.31
CA ARG A 256 -12.60 -15.66 16.77
C ARG A 256 -11.54 -14.73 17.34
N SER A 257 -11.97 -13.53 17.68
CA SER A 257 -11.26 -12.66 18.63
C SER A 257 -11.59 -13.15 20.04
N GLY A 258 -10.56 -13.48 20.81
CA GLY A 258 -10.61 -13.57 22.27
C GLY A 258 -9.80 -12.42 22.85
#